data_AF-A0A1V2DPR2-F1
#
_entry.id   AF-A0A1V2DPR2-F1
#
_cell.length_a   1.000
_cell.length_b   1.000
_cell.length_c   1.000
_cell.angle_alpha   90.00
_cell.angle_beta   90.00
_cell.angle_gamma   90.00
#
_symmetry.space_group_name_H-M   'P 1'
#
loop_
_entity.id
_entity.type
_entity.pdbx_description
1 polymer ?
#
loop_
_entity_poly.entity_id
_entity_poly.type
_entity_poly.pdbx_seq_one_letter_code
_entity_poly.pdbx_strand_id
1 'polypeptide(L)'
;MPHDKPYSLTPEQVASITDVELAFSTERLLPTWEEIPEDFKRGNLYTSLAEAIFYGTELPACKVELNDGVKPEHLNRCVRAHLQSFGPKHEHKIAGVGYMISQACRLHPEKT
;
A
#
# COMPACT_ATOMS: atom_id res chain seq x y z
N MET A 1 -16.03 -12.15 -14.34
CA MET A 1 -16.34 -10.84 -14.96
C MET A 1 -15.02 -10.13 -15.16
N PRO A 2 -14.64 -9.67 -16.35
CA PRO A 2 -13.44 -8.85 -16.50
C PRO A 2 -13.69 -7.51 -15.80
N HIS A 3 -12.77 -7.10 -14.93
CA HIS A 3 -12.79 -5.77 -14.32
C HIS A 3 -12.26 -4.78 -15.38
N ASP A 4 -13.17 -4.04 -16.03
CA ASP A 4 -12.87 -3.11 -17.13
C ASP A 4 -12.04 -1.87 -16.72
N LYS A 5 -11.65 -1.73 -15.45
CA LYS A 5 -10.87 -0.58 -14.99
C LYS A 5 -9.62 -1.04 -14.23
N PRO A 6 -8.42 -0.56 -14.60
CA PRO A 6 -7.22 -0.83 -13.83
C PRO A 6 -7.37 -0.27 -12.42
N TYR A 7 -6.83 -0.99 -11.43
CA TYR A 7 -6.82 -0.56 -10.04
C TYR A 7 -6.26 0.87 -9.92
N SER A 8 -6.94 1.69 -9.12
CA SER A 8 -6.54 3.06 -8.84
C SER A 8 -6.97 3.45 -7.44
N LEU A 9 -6.10 4.15 -6.71
CA LEU A 9 -6.37 4.69 -5.39
C LEU A 9 -6.44 6.22 -5.47
N THR A 10 -7.55 6.80 -5.02
CA THR A 10 -7.76 8.25 -5.01
C THR A 10 -7.36 8.86 -3.65
N PRO A 11 -6.98 10.14 -3.60
CA PRO A 11 -6.70 10.83 -2.33
C PRO A 11 -7.88 10.77 -1.34
N GLU A 12 -9.11 10.86 -1.83
CA GLU A 12 -10.33 10.75 -1.01
C GLU A 12 -10.46 9.37 -0.38
N GLN A 13 -10.15 8.30 -1.12
CA GLN A 13 -10.13 6.95 -0.57
C GLN A 13 -9.04 6.79 0.49
N VAL A 14 -7.83 7.33 0.27
CA VAL A 14 -6.75 7.32 1.28
C VAL A 14 -7.17 8.03 2.55
N ALA A 15 -7.91 9.15 2.44
CA ALA A 15 -8.42 9.91 3.57
C ALA A 15 -9.63 9.27 4.26
N SER A 16 -10.28 8.27 3.64
CA SER A 16 -11.53 7.68 4.14
C SER A 16 -11.36 6.67 5.28
N ILE A 17 -10.13 6.38 5.71
CA ILE A 17 -9.83 5.35 6.71
C ILE A 17 -10.31 5.80 8.09
N THR A 18 -11.33 5.10 8.59
CA THR A 18 -11.92 5.40 9.89
C THR A 18 -11.04 4.93 11.06
N ASP A 19 -11.29 5.45 12.26
CA ASP A 19 -10.58 4.97 13.45
C ASP A 19 -10.92 3.51 13.79
N VAL A 20 -12.14 3.06 13.46
CA VAL A 20 -12.55 1.65 13.61
C VAL A 20 -11.71 0.76 12.70
N GLU A 21 -11.56 1.12 11.42
CA GLU A 21 -10.72 0.38 10.48
C GLU A 21 -9.23 0.41 10.87
N LEU A 22 -8.75 1.53 11.43
CA LEU A 22 -7.38 1.60 11.92
C LEU A 22 -7.16 0.69 13.15
N ALA A 23 -8.17 0.56 14.02
CA ALA A 23 -8.09 -0.27 15.21
C ALA A 23 -8.29 -1.78 14.94
N PHE A 24 -9.14 -2.13 13.97
CA PHE A 24 -9.56 -3.50 13.70
C PHE A 24 -9.16 -4.01 12.31
N SER A 25 -8.35 -3.25 11.57
CA SER A 25 -7.92 -3.49 10.18
C SER A 25 -9.02 -3.42 9.12
N THR A 26 -8.62 -3.38 7.85
CA THR A 26 -9.51 -3.44 6.68
C THR A 26 -8.78 -3.95 5.46
N GLU A 27 -9.50 -4.48 4.47
CA GLU A 27 -8.95 -4.94 3.19
C GLU A 27 -9.55 -4.20 1.99
N ARG A 28 -10.50 -3.27 2.23
CA ARG A 28 -11.42 -2.77 1.19
C ARG A 28 -10.75 -1.97 0.07
N LEU A 29 -9.56 -1.43 0.28
CA LEU A 29 -8.81 -0.67 -0.73
C LEU A 29 -7.69 -1.50 -1.35
N LEU A 30 -7.54 -2.77 -1.00
CA LEU A 30 -6.56 -3.64 -1.65
C LEU A 30 -7.03 -4.03 -3.06
N PRO A 31 -6.11 -4.07 -4.03
CA PRO A 31 -6.38 -4.68 -5.33
C PRO A 31 -6.64 -6.19 -5.18
N THR A 32 -7.37 -6.79 -6.11
CA THR A 32 -7.40 -8.26 -6.22
C THR A 32 -6.02 -8.77 -6.69
N TRP A 33 -5.75 -10.07 -6.52
CA TRP A 33 -4.46 -10.64 -6.91
C TRP A 33 -4.17 -10.49 -8.41
N GLU A 34 -5.20 -10.56 -9.25
CA GLU A 34 -5.11 -10.42 -10.70
C GLU A 34 -4.76 -8.99 -11.14
N GLU A 35 -5.17 -7.98 -10.36
CA GLU A 35 -4.91 -6.57 -10.65
C GLU A 35 -3.48 -6.14 -10.28
N ILE A 36 -2.78 -6.92 -9.45
CA ILE A 36 -1.43 -6.61 -9.01
C ILE A 36 -0.43 -6.90 -10.15
N PRO A 37 0.40 -5.94 -10.57
CA PRO A 37 1.44 -6.19 -11.56
C PRO A 37 2.48 -7.20 -11.05
N GLU A 38 3.06 -7.99 -11.97
CA GLU A 38 4.01 -9.07 -11.63
C GLU A 38 5.22 -8.60 -10.80
N ASP A 39 5.72 -7.39 -11.05
CA ASP A 39 6.86 -6.84 -10.30
C ASP A 39 6.55 -6.59 -8.82
N PHE A 40 5.28 -6.37 -8.45
CA PHE A 40 4.86 -6.30 -7.04
C PHE A 40 4.67 -7.68 -6.43
N LYS A 41 4.27 -8.69 -7.23
CA LYS A 41 4.17 -10.07 -6.74
C LYS A 41 5.55 -10.68 -6.47
N ARG A 42 6.54 -10.32 -7.29
CA ARG A 42 7.94 -10.77 -7.14
C ARG A 42 8.69 -10.00 -6.06
N GLY A 43 8.31 -8.74 -5.84
CA GLY A 43 8.93 -7.85 -4.88
C GLY A 43 9.70 -6.71 -5.54
N ASN A 44 9.56 -5.51 -4.97
CA ASN A 44 10.20 -4.27 -5.40
C ASN A 44 10.33 -3.30 -4.21
N LEU A 45 10.79 -2.06 -4.45
CA LEU A 45 10.99 -1.07 -3.39
C LEU A 45 9.72 -0.77 -2.57
N TYR A 46 8.55 -0.77 -3.19
CA TYR A 46 7.28 -0.53 -2.48
C TYR A 46 6.89 -1.71 -1.60
N THR A 47 7.11 -2.95 -2.06
CA THR A 47 6.82 -4.13 -1.23
C THR A 47 7.84 -4.25 -0.10
N SER A 48 9.11 -3.93 -0.33
CA SER A 48 10.11 -3.87 0.74
C SER A 48 9.76 -2.81 1.78
N LEU A 49 9.21 -1.66 1.38
CA LEU A 49 8.68 -0.67 2.30
C LEU A 49 7.48 -1.24 3.10
N ALA A 50 6.54 -1.91 2.43
CA ALA A 50 5.38 -2.52 3.07
C ALA A 50 5.79 -3.62 4.08
N GLU A 51 6.75 -4.48 3.72
CA GLU A 51 7.33 -5.50 4.60
C GLU A 51 8.02 -4.87 5.80
N ALA A 52 8.83 -3.83 5.59
CA ALA A 52 9.52 -3.16 6.68
C ALA A 52 8.54 -2.55 7.69
N ILE A 53 7.44 -1.95 7.21
CA ILE A 53 6.37 -1.44 8.08
C ILE A 53 5.65 -2.60 8.79
N PHE A 54 5.38 -3.70 8.10
CA PHE A 54 4.70 -4.87 8.67
C PHE A 54 5.50 -5.53 9.79
N TYR A 55 6.79 -5.77 9.56
CA TYR A 55 7.68 -6.40 10.52
C TYR A 55 8.25 -5.44 11.56
N GLY A 56 8.08 -4.12 11.36
CA GLY A 56 8.67 -3.10 12.22
C GLY A 56 10.20 -3.05 12.12
N THR A 57 10.76 -3.34 10.94
CA THR A 57 12.20 -3.28 10.68
C THR A 57 12.61 -1.92 10.11
N GLU A 58 13.91 -1.75 9.88
CA GLU A 58 14.44 -0.55 9.22
C GLU A 58 13.80 -0.36 7.84
N LEU A 59 13.36 0.88 7.56
CA LEU A 59 12.75 1.24 6.29
C LEU A 59 13.83 1.34 5.19
N PRO A 60 13.53 0.95 3.94
CA PRO A 60 14.49 1.11 2.86
C PRO A 60 14.82 2.60 2.64
N ALA A 61 16.11 2.88 2.36
CA ALA A 61 16.58 4.23 2.05
C ALA A 61 15.96 4.73 0.74
N CYS A 62 14.91 5.54 0.85
CA CYS A 62 14.20 6.10 -0.27
C CYS A 62 13.59 7.46 0.06
N LYS A 63 13.47 8.30 -0.96
CA LYS A 63 12.70 9.54 -0.89
C LYS A 63 11.28 9.29 -1.34
N VAL A 64 10.33 9.79 -0.56
CA VAL A 64 8.90 9.69 -0.85
C VAL A 64 8.42 11.02 -1.44
N GLU A 65 7.85 10.96 -2.63
CA GLU A 65 7.17 12.07 -3.29
C GLU A 65 5.68 11.75 -3.37
N LEU A 66 4.86 12.42 -2.54
CA LEU A 66 3.42 12.18 -2.49
C LEU A 66 2.73 12.76 -3.72
N ASN A 67 1.72 12.05 -4.23
CA ASN A 67 0.86 12.56 -5.31
C ASN A 67 -0.01 13.72 -4.79
N ASP A 68 -0.46 14.59 -5.69
CA ASP A 68 -1.32 15.73 -5.36
C ASP A 68 -2.57 15.30 -4.54
N GLY A 69 -2.85 16.04 -3.47
CA GLY A 69 -3.98 15.77 -2.57
C GLY A 69 -3.75 14.66 -1.55
N VAL A 70 -2.70 13.83 -1.69
CA VAL A 70 -2.36 12.81 -0.70
C VAL A 70 -1.63 13.44 0.48
N LYS A 71 -2.16 13.26 1.68
CA LYS A 71 -1.50 13.68 2.92
C LYS A 71 -0.69 12.53 3.53
N PRO A 72 0.53 12.79 4.05
CA PRO A 72 1.37 11.75 4.65
C PRO A 72 0.66 10.97 5.75
N GLU A 73 -0.12 11.65 6.60
CA GLU A 73 -0.81 11.04 7.74
C GLU A 73 -1.92 10.10 7.29
N HIS A 74 -2.66 10.49 6.25
CA HIS A 74 -3.71 9.65 5.67
C HIS A 74 -3.12 8.41 5.00
N LEU A 75 -2.00 8.56 4.27
CA LEU A 75 -1.33 7.41 3.66
C LEU A 75 -0.80 6.44 4.72
N ASN A 76 -0.15 6.94 5.78
CA ASN A 76 0.31 6.09 6.88
C ASN A 76 -0.84 5.35 7.57
N ARG A 77 -1.97 6.03 7.84
CA ARG A 77 -3.17 5.38 8.39
C ARG A 77 -3.71 4.31 7.46
N CYS A 78 -3.80 4.59 6.16
CA CYS A 78 -4.24 3.65 5.15
C CYS A 78 -3.34 2.41 5.11
N VAL A 79 -2.03 2.58 5.01
CA VAL A 79 -1.07 1.46 4.98
C VAL A 79 -1.18 0.61 6.24
N ARG A 80 -1.21 1.23 7.43
CA ARG A 80 -1.29 0.49 8.71
C ARG A 80 -2.59 -0.29 8.86
N ALA A 81 -3.72 0.31 8.52
CA ALA A 81 -5.02 -0.36 8.60
C ALA A 81 -5.08 -1.63 7.73
N HIS A 82 -4.42 -1.63 6.57
CA HIS A 82 -4.41 -2.80 5.67
C HIS A 82 -3.36 -3.85 6.04
N LEU A 83 -2.18 -3.43 6.51
CA LEU A 83 -1.13 -4.38 6.93
C LEU A 83 -1.52 -5.19 8.17
N GLN A 84 -2.35 -4.64 9.04
CA GLN A 84 -2.81 -5.31 10.27
C GLN A 84 -3.92 -6.34 10.04
N SER A 85 -4.47 -6.46 8.82
CA SER A 85 -5.55 -7.44 8.57
C SER A 85 -5.06 -8.87 8.74
N PHE A 86 -5.97 -9.79 9.09
CA PHE A 86 -5.70 -11.24 9.12
C PHE A 86 -5.74 -11.85 7.71
N GLY A 87 -6.47 -11.26 6.77
CA GLY A 87 -6.44 -11.56 5.34
C GLY A 87 -5.85 -10.41 4.53
N PRO A 88 -5.70 -10.55 3.20
CA PRO A 88 -5.61 -11.82 2.48
C PRO A 88 -4.32 -12.59 2.88
N LYS A 89 -3.96 -13.64 2.14
CA LYS A 89 -2.68 -14.34 2.32
C LYS A 89 -1.52 -13.34 2.33
N HIS A 90 -0.47 -13.64 3.10
CA HIS A 90 0.64 -12.70 3.32
C HIS A 90 1.25 -12.17 2.02
N GLU A 91 1.51 -13.03 1.03
CA GLU A 91 2.03 -12.62 -0.29
C GLU A 91 1.12 -11.61 -1.00
N HIS A 92 -0.20 -11.85 -1.01
CA HIS A 92 -1.18 -10.92 -1.58
C HIS A 92 -1.21 -9.62 -0.78
N LYS A 93 -1.16 -9.68 0.54
CA LYS A 93 -1.19 -8.49 1.39
C LYS A 93 0.00 -7.57 1.12
N ILE A 94 1.21 -8.11 1.10
CA ILE A 94 2.42 -7.33 0.87
C ILE A 94 2.43 -6.76 -0.57
N ALA A 95 2.16 -7.59 -1.56
CA ALA A 95 2.12 -7.15 -2.96
C ALA A 95 1.03 -6.09 -3.20
N GLY A 96 -0.15 -6.30 -2.61
CA GLY A 96 -1.30 -5.41 -2.71
C GLY A 96 -1.09 -4.08 -2.00
N VAL A 97 -0.53 -4.09 -0.79
CA VAL A 97 -0.17 -2.85 -0.07
C VAL A 97 0.96 -2.11 -0.79
N GLY A 98 1.97 -2.82 -1.30
CA GLY A 98 3.01 -2.20 -2.12
C GLY A 98 2.43 -1.50 -3.34
N TYR A 99 1.50 -2.15 -4.06
CA TYR A 99 0.84 -1.54 -5.21
C TYR A 99 -0.07 -0.37 -4.82
N MET A 100 -0.82 -0.50 -3.72
CA MET A 100 -1.62 0.58 -3.12
C MET A 100 -0.78 1.83 -2.79
N ILE A 101 0.42 1.66 -2.20
CA ILE A 101 1.34 2.76 -1.93
C ILE A 101 1.77 3.45 -3.23
N SER A 102 2.09 2.67 -4.28
CA SER A 102 2.52 3.21 -5.57
C SER A 102 1.46 4.06 -6.29
N GLN A 103 0.18 3.89 -5.95
CA GLN A 103 -0.89 4.75 -6.45
C GLN A 103 -0.97 6.10 -5.72
N ALA A 104 -0.37 6.22 -4.53
CA ALA A 104 -0.43 7.41 -3.68
C ALA A 104 0.87 8.22 -3.67
N CYS A 105 2.00 7.61 -4.04
CA CYS A 105 3.30 8.28 -4.07
C CYS A 105 4.28 7.61 -5.03
N ARG A 106 5.36 8.34 -5.34
CA ARG A 106 6.55 7.81 -5.99
C ARG A 106 7.68 7.64 -4.98
N LEU A 107 8.33 6.47 -5.01
CA LEU A 107 9.55 6.21 -4.26
C LEU A 107 10.77 6.34 -5.17
N HIS A 108 11.75 7.10 -4.71
CA HIS A 108 13.05 7.24 -5.37
C HIS A 108 14.12 6.58 -4.49
N PRO A 109 14.82 5.54 -4.95
CA PRO A 109 15.90 4.94 -4.16
C PRO A 109 16.98 5.99 -3.91
N GLU A 110 17.44 6.10 -2.66
CA GLU A 110 18.63 6.90 -2.38
C GLU A 110 19.85 6.12 -2.84
N LYS A 111 20.68 6.74 -3.69
CA LYS A 111 21.98 6.15 -4.05
C LYS A 111 22.81 6.11 -2.79
N THR A 112 23.09 4.90 -2.29
CA THR A 112 24.09 4.66 -1.24
C THR A 112 25.48 4.99 -1.76
#